data_AF-A0A845ZDL0-F1
#
_entry.id   AF-A0A845ZDL0-F1
#
_cell.length_a   1.000
_cell.length_b   1.000
_cell.length_c   1.000
_cell.angle_alpha   90.00
_cell.angle_beta   90.00
_cell.angle_gamma   90.00
#
_symmetry.space_group_name_H-M   'P 1'
#
loop_
_entity.id
_entity.type
_entity.pdbx_description
1 polymer ?
#
loop_
_entity_poly.entity_id
_entity_poly.type
_entity_poly.pdbx_seq_one_letter_code
_entity_poly.pdbx_strand_id
1 'polypeptide(L)'
;MLLLAGALPINSHIETFVGYPLRVSTATIVRDGLALFGVGSIGIDTILVLENGLTHVDAPCSGVNSLWTGSMFLLATTWIEGKRLSGSWVGIVILLLISLIIANVLRVAVLVLTGTVWNLPLIADMLHLPLGMLGFIGCCVLTLLLLRQLPTPTPSLDDTIKTSATRWLPLALTGLCLILALTYHSSVRDAVLQPAPDWPFTATFHTTPDPLEDEVWAWLVQDGAKTAERLSFRYGDLSGSLLFVISDNWHAHHNPERCFLGGGLTTVSSDTLLLEASFPVRRVQLTTPSGDLRSAVYWYQSQSLTTDDYATRIWADVRLQREEWILVTILFDTPVDWQAVETQQMLRDLHKTIQLAP
;
A
#
# COMPACT_ATOMS: atom_id res chain seq x y z
N MET A 1 -27.40 -5.90 12.21
CA MET A 1 -27.19 -4.55 11.64
C MET A 1 -25.71 -4.17 11.64
N LEU A 2 -25.04 -3.98 12.78
CA LEU A 2 -23.59 -3.68 12.83
C LEU A 2 -22.69 -4.76 12.18
N LEU A 3 -22.97 -6.04 12.42
CA LEU A 3 -22.26 -7.15 11.75
C LEU A 3 -22.54 -7.23 10.24
N LEU A 4 -23.68 -6.69 9.78
CA LEU A 4 -24.04 -6.66 8.35
C LEU A 4 -23.31 -5.54 7.62
N ALA A 5 -23.09 -4.40 8.27
CA ALA A 5 -22.21 -3.34 7.77
C ALA A 5 -20.75 -3.81 7.67
N GLY A 6 -20.35 -4.75 8.54
CA GLY A 6 -19.06 -5.44 8.47
C GLY A 6 -18.90 -6.44 7.33
N ALA A 7 -19.97 -6.73 6.58
CA ALA A 7 -19.93 -7.64 5.41
C ALA A 7 -19.90 -6.88 4.07
N LEU A 8 -19.97 -5.54 4.10
CA LEU A 8 -19.84 -4.72 2.89
C LEU A 8 -18.37 -4.71 2.41
N PRO A 9 -18.12 -4.62 1.09
CA PRO A 9 -16.78 -4.63 0.50
C PRO A 9 -16.05 -3.29 0.69
N ILE A 10 -15.91 -2.84 1.95
CA ILE A 10 -15.21 -1.62 2.34
C ILE A 10 -13.71 -1.91 2.58
N ASN A 11 -13.30 -3.18 2.56
CA ASN A 11 -11.96 -3.60 2.98
C ASN A 11 -10.84 -2.91 2.19
N SER A 12 -10.97 -2.81 0.86
CA SER A 12 -9.96 -2.18 -0.01
C SER A 12 -9.77 -0.68 0.31
N HIS A 13 -10.85 0.03 0.61
CA HIS A 13 -10.78 1.44 0.98
C HIS A 13 -10.18 1.63 2.38
N ILE A 14 -10.55 0.80 3.37
CA ILE A 14 -9.96 0.90 4.72
C ILE A 14 -8.46 0.59 4.68
N GLU A 15 -8.04 -0.40 3.89
CA GLU A 15 -6.62 -0.71 3.69
C GLU A 15 -5.83 0.46 3.08
N THR A 16 -6.46 1.20 2.17
CA THR A 16 -5.86 2.38 1.52
C THR A 16 -5.82 3.59 2.45
N PHE A 17 -6.96 3.96 3.04
CA PHE A 17 -7.11 5.19 3.83
C PHE A 17 -6.57 5.09 5.24
N VAL A 18 -6.71 3.93 5.89
CA VAL A 18 -6.29 3.72 7.28
C VAL A 18 -5.02 2.88 7.31
N GLY A 19 -4.93 1.87 6.44
CA GLY A 19 -3.84 0.91 6.49
C GLY A 19 -2.50 1.44 6.05
N TYR A 20 -2.46 2.25 4.99
CA TYR A 20 -1.19 2.85 4.56
C TYR A 20 -0.64 3.83 5.63
N PRO A 21 -1.40 4.81 6.16
CA PRO A 21 -0.90 5.67 7.23
C PRO A 21 -0.49 4.93 8.50
N LEU A 22 -1.22 3.87 8.87
CA LEU A 22 -0.88 3.04 10.04
C LEU A 22 0.44 2.30 9.84
N ARG A 23 0.71 1.79 8.62
CA ARG A 23 1.97 1.14 8.26
C ARG A 23 3.14 2.12 8.29
N VAL A 24 2.99 3.29 7.68
CA VAL A 24 4.00 4.37 7.74
C VAL A 24 4.29 4.80 9.18
N SER A 25 3.24 4.95 9.99
CA SER A 25 3.39 5.30 11.41
C SER A 25 4.11 4.19 12.19
N THR A 26 3.76 2.93 11.94
CA THR A 26 4.43 1.76 12.53
C THR A 26 5.90 1.74 12.15
N ALA A 27 6.23 1.91 10.88
CA ALA A 27 7.61 1.96 10.39
C ALA A 27 8.41 3.11 11.03
N THR A 28 7.79 4.28 11.19
CA THR A 28 8.41 5.45 11.85
C THR A 28 8.70 5.16 13.33
N ILE A 29 7.72 4.63 14.07
CA ILE A 29 7.87 4.28 15.49
C ILE A 29 8.97 3.23 15.67
N VAL A 30 8.99 2.20 14.83
CA VAL A 30 10.00 1.14 14.88
C VAL A 30 11.38 1.70 14.56
N ARG A 31 11.52 2.50 13.51
CA ARG A 31 12.78 3.17 13.16
C ARG A 31 13.31 4.02 14.30
N ASP A 32 12.47 4.91 14.83
CA ASP A 32 12.87 5.85 15.89
C ASP A 32 13.21 5.10 17.18
N GLY A 33 12.44 4.07 17.51
CA GLY A 33 12.73 3.17 18.62
C GLY A 33 14.07 2.46 18.47
N LEU A 34 14.35 1.88 17.30
CA LEU A 34 15.62 1.19 17.02
C LEU A 34 16.82 2.14 17.01
N ALA A 35 16.63 3.38 16.55
CA ALA A 35 17.67 4.41 16.59
C ALA A 35 18.11 4.72 18.04
N LEU A 36 17.19 4.69 19.00
CA LEU A 36 17.52 4.85 20.43
C LEU A 36 18.40 3.71 20.96
N PHE A 37 18.33 2.51 20.35
CA PHE A 37 19.15 1.35 20.71
C PHE A 37 20.46 1.25 19.90
N GLY A 38 20.83 2.29 19.15
CA GLY A 38 22.10 2.35 18.41
C GLY A 38 22.09 1.58 17.08
N VAL A 39 20.91 1.17 16.58
CA VAL A 39 20.77 0.57 15.26
C VAL A 39 20.64 1.69 14.23
N GLY A 40 21.71 1.94 13.46
CA GLY A 40 21.80 3.04 12.50
C GLY A 40 21.02 2.82 11.20
N SER A 41 20.28 3.86 10.80
CA SER A 41 19.68 4.16 9.49
C SER A 41 19.02 3.00 8.71
N ILE A 42 17.94 2.45 9.25
CA ILE A 42 16.99 1.67 8.43
C ILE A 42 15.98 2.67 7.84
N GLY A 43 15.87 2.70 6.51
CA GLY A 43 14.91 3.56 5.81
C GLY A 43 13.47 3.13 6.12
N ILE A 44 12.55 4.10 6.20
CA ILE A 44 11.11 3.80 6.33
C ILE A 44 10.68 2.86 5.20
N ASP A 45 11.18 3.08 3.99
CA ASP A 45 10.89 2.26 2.82
C ASP A 45 11.38 0.82 2.98
N THR A 46 12.55 0.60 3.58
CA THR A 46 13.05 -0.76 3.89
C THR A 46 12.15 -1.47 4.88
N ILE A 47 11.67 -0.77 5.92
CA ILE A 47 10.74 -1.35 6.91
C ILE A 47 9.38 -1.66 6.26
N LEU A 48 8.88 -0.76 5.42
CA LEU A 48 7.64 -0.96 4.67
C LEU A 48 7.76 -2.09 3.65
N VAL A 49 8.89 -2.22 2.96
CA VAL A 49 9.16 -3.32 2.03
C VAL A 49 9.26 -4.64 2.76
N LEU A 50 9.94 -4.70 3.92
CA LEU A 50 10.02 -5.91 4.73
C LEU A 50 8.64 -6.31 5.31
N GLU A 51 7.85 -5.33 5.77
CA GLU A 51 6.48 -5.57 6.21
C GLU A 51 5.59 -6.09 5.07
N ASN A 52 5.71 -5.48 3.89
CA ASN A 52 4.91 -5.81 2.72
C ASN A 52 5.51 -6.95 1.86
N GLY A 53 6.66 -7.50 2.24
CA GLY A 53 7.54 -8.29 1.36
C GLY A 53 7.33 -9.80 1.42
N LEU A 54 6.43 -10.32 2.27
CA LEU A 54 6.50 -11.73 2.66
C LEU A 54 5.24 -12.57 2.51
N THR A 55 4.13 -12.04 1.97
CA THR A 55 3.04 -12.92 1.51
C THR A 55 2.27 -12.29 0.36
N HIS A 56 2.41 -12.91 -0.81
CA HIS A 56 1.58 -12.75 -2.02
C HIS A 56 0.18 -13.38 -1.83
N VAL A 57 -0.31 -13.43 -0.59
CA VAL A 57 -1.57 -14.02 -0.20
C VAL A 57 -2.15 -13.09 0.85
N ASP A 58 -3.42 -12.74 0.67
CA ASP A 58 -4.30 -11.97 1.54
C ASP A 58 -4.36 -12.51 2.99
N ALA A 59 -3.23 -12.48 3.69
CA ALA A 59 -3.15 -12.89 5.08
C ALA A 59 -3.68 -11.73 5.95
N PRO A 60 -4.40 -12.03 7.05
CA PRO A 60 -4.98 -11.03 7.95
C PRO A 60 -3.93 -10.20 8.74
N CYS A 61 -2.67 -10.27 8.34
CA CYS A 61 -1.51 -9.64 8.96
C CYS A 61 -1.32 -8.17 8.54
N SER A 62 -2.08 -7.67 7.55
CA SER A 62 -2.20 -6.23 7.34
C SER A 62 -2.77 -5.64 8.63
N GLY A 63 -2.13 -4.63 9.24
CA GLY A 63 -2.55 -4.09 10.53
C GLY A 63 -4.04 -3.74 10.58
N VAL A 64 -4.61 -3.35 9.43
CA VAL A 64 -6.05 -3.10 9.23
C VAL A 64 -6.90 -4.35 9.34
N ASN A 65 -6.50 -5.45 8.71
CA ASN A 65 -7.24 -6.71 8.78
C ASN A 65 -7.33 -7.19 10.24
N SER A 66 -6.25 -7.07 11.01
CA SER A 66 -6.29 -7.37 12.45
C SER A 66 -7.24 -6.47 13.25
N LEU A 67 -7.27 -5.16 12.95
CA LEU A 67 -8.19 -4.20 13.59
C LEU A 67 -9.65 -4.48 13.23
N TRP A 68 -9.91 -4.81 11.96
CA TRP A 68 -11.25 -5.14 11.47
C TRP A 68 -11.77 -6.45 12.06
N THR A 69 -10.99 -7.53 11.94
CA THR A 69 -11.33 -8.84 12.49
C THR A 69 -11.46 -8.78 14.02
N GLY A 70 -10.60 -8.02 14.70
CA GLY A 70 -10.69 -7.77 16.15
C GLY A 70 -11.97 -7.03 16.53
N SER A 71 -12.34 -6.00 15.77
CA SER A 71 -13.60 -5.27 15.99
C SER A 71 -14.82 -6.15 15.78
N MET A 72 -14.82 -6.99 14.74
CA MET A 72 -15.87 -7.99 14.51
C MET A 72 -15.94 -9.02 15.63
N PHE A 73 -14.79 -9.49 16.11
CA PHE A 73 -14.71 -10.40 17.27
C PHE A 73 -15.32 -9.77 18.52
N LEU A 74 -15.01 -8.51 18.82
CA LEU A 74 -15.58 -7.79 19.97
C LEU A 74 -17.10 -7.64 19.84
N LEU A 75 -17.61 -7.28 18.66
CA LEU A 75 -19.05 -7.17 18.43
C LEU A 75 -19.75 -8.51 18.58
N ALA A 76 -19.18 -9.57 18.01
CA ALA A 76 -19.72 -10.93 18.12
C ALA A 76 -19.73 -11.42 19.57
N THR A 77 -18.62 -11.24 20.30
CA THR A 77 -18.53 -11.63 21.72
C THR A 77 -19.46 -10.80 22.60
N THR A 78 -19.60 -9.50 22.34
CA THR A 78 -20.56 -8.62 23.04
C THR A 78 -21.99 -9.12 22.84
N TRP A 79 -22.33 -9.56 21.62
CA TRP A 79 -23.65 -10.10 21.31
C TRP A 79 -23.89 -11.45 21.98
N ILE A 80 -22.93 -12.38 21.92
CA ILE A 80 -23.00 -13.71 22.54
C ILE A 80 -23.11 -13.61 24.07
N GLU A 81 -22.33 -12.72 24.70
CA GLU A 81 -22.29 -12.52 26.15
C GLU A 81 -23.43 -11.60 26.65
N GLY A 82 -24.28 -11.08 25.76
CA GLY A 82 -25.45 -10.26 26.11
C GLY A 82 -25.13 -8.96 26.86
N LYS A 83 -23.96 -8.36 26.60
CA LYS A 83 -23.48 -7.18 27.36
C LYS A 83 -24.11 -5.87 26.83
N ARG A 84 -24.31 -4.89 27.71
CA ARG A 84 -24.78 -3.54 27.33
C ARG A 84 -23.62 -2.68 26.80
N LEU A 85 -23.94 -1.84 25.82
CA LEU A 85 -23.04 -0.80 25.30
C LEU A 85 -22.95 0.37 26.30
N SER A 86 -22.08 0.22 27.30
CA SER A 86 -21.81 1.23 28.34
C SER A 86 -20.52 2.00 28.06
N GLY A 87 -20.23 3.07 28.82
CA GLY A 87 -18.95 3.77 28.73
C GLY A 87 -17.74 2.83 28.96
N SER A 88 -17.88 1.85 29.86
CA SER A 88 -16.85 0.83 30.09
C SER A 88 -16.65 -0.08 28.88
N TRP A 89 -17.70 -0.37 28.09
CA TRP A 89 -17.58 -1.09 26.83
C TRP A 89 -16.76 -0.30 25.80
N VAL A 90 -16.97 1.02 25.71
CA VAL A 90 -16.16 1.91 24.85
C VAL A 90 -14.69 1.88 25.28
N GLY A 91 -14.42 1.85 26.59
CA GLY A 91 -13.06 1.66 27.12
C GLY A 91 -12.41 0.34 26.64
N ILE A 92 -13.18 -0.75 26.61
CA ILE A 92 -12.72 -2.05 26.09
C ILE A 92 -12.45 -1.97 24.57
N VAL A 93 -13.30 -1.28 23.80
CA VAL A 93 -13.05 -1.05 22.35
C VAL A 93 -11.73 -0.33 22.15
N ILE A 94 -11.52 0.79 22.84
CA ILE A 94 -10.29 1.59 22.71
C ILE A 94 -9.07 0.75 23.11
N LEU A 95 -9.17 0.01 24.21
CA LEU A 95 -8.08 -0.86 24.68
C LEU A 95 -7.75 -1.95 23.66
N LEU A 96 -8.76 -2.60 23.05
CA LEU A 96 -8.54 -3.59 22.00
C LEU A 96 -7.79 -2.98 20.81
N LEU A 97 -8.24 -1.83 20.31
CA LEU A 97 -7.61 -1.16 19.17
C LEU A 97 -6.16 -0.77 19.48
N ILE A 98 -5.90 -0.18 20.65
CA ILE A 98 -4.54 0.17 21.09
C ILE A 98 -3.67 -1.08 21.23
N SER A 99 -4.20 -2.14 21.83
CA SER A 99 -3.45 -3.40 22.03
C SER A 99 -3.07 -4.05 20.70
N LEU A 100 -3.98 -4.04 19.72
CA LEU A 100 -3.71 -4.55 18.36
C LEU A 100 -2.64 -3.71 17.64
N ILE A 101 -2.68 -2.38 17.77
CA ILE A 101 -1.64 -1.50 17.21
C ILE A 101 -0.29 -1.80 17.86
N ILE A 102 -0.22 -1.92 19.19
CA ILE A 102 1.02 -2.24 19.91
C ILE A 102 1.55 -3.62 19.47
N ALA A 103 0.70 -4.62 19.38
CA ALA A 103 1.09 -5.95 18.91
C ALA A 103 1.66 -5.91 17.49
N ASN A 104 1.07 -5.10 16.60
CA ASN A 104 1.59 -4.90 15.24
C ASN A 104 2.96 -4.20 15.24
N VAL A 105 3.14 -3.15 16.04
CA VAL A 105 4.43 -2.44 16.17
C VAL A 105 5.51 -3.38 16.69
N LEU A 106 5.22 -4.16 17.74
CA LEU A 106 6.15 -5.15 18.29
C LEU A 106 6.50 -6.23 17.26
N ARG A 107 5.52 -6.71 16.50
CA ARG A 107 5.77 -7.66 15.41
C ARG A 107 6.76 -7.09 14.40
N VAL A 108 6.49 -5.90 13.87
CA VAL A 108 7.35 -5.26 12.87
C VAL A 108 8.75 -5.00 13.44
N ALA A 109 8.87 -4.56 14.71
CA ALA A 109 10.15 -4.39 15.36
C ALA A 109 10.97 -5.69 15.41
N VAL A 110 10.34 -6.81 15.78
CA VAL A 110 11.00 -8.12 15.79
C VAL A 110 11.43 -8.52 14.38
N LEU A 111 10.60 -8.32 13.36
CA LEU A 111 10.93 -8.64 11.97
C LEU A 111 12.12 -7.82 11.45
N VAL A 112 12.17 -6.53 11.76
CA VAL A 112 13.29 -5.66 11.37
C VAL A 112 14.58 -6.06 12.09
N LEU A 113 14.50 -6.40 13.38
CA LEU A 113 15.65 -6.90 14.13
C LEU A 113 16.18 -8.22 13.55
N THR A 114 15.29 -9.17 13.23
CA THR A 114 15.71 -10.48 12.71
C THR A 114 16.15 -10.42 11.25
N GLY A 115 15.38 -9.75 10.40
CA GLY A 115 15.60 -9.68 8.96
C GLY A 115 16.73 -8.73 8.58
N THR A 116 16.80 -7.54 9.19
CA THR A 116 17.77 -6.51 8.81
C THR A 116 18.98 -6.45 9.73
N VAL A 117 18.79 -6.51 11.06
CA VAL A 117 19.92 -6.36 12.00
C VAL A 117 20.71 -7.66 12.16
N TRP A 118 20.03 -8.80 12.30
CA TRP A 118 20.69 -10.11 12.41
C TRP A 118 20.93 -10.80 11.07
N ASN A 119 20.44 -10.23 9.96
CA ASN A 119 20.59 -10.77 8.61
C ASN A 119 20.07 -12.22 8.47
N LEU A 120 18.94 -12.52 9.11
CA LEU A 120 18.26 -13.82 9.08
C LEU A 120 16.88 -13.70 8.42
N PRO A 121 16.81 -13.39 7.11
CA PRO A 121 15.54 -13.15 6.41
C PRO A 121 14.62 -14.36 6.50
N LEU A 122 15.13 -15.58 6.31
CA LEU A 122 14.32 -16.81 6.42
C LEU A 122 13.63 -16.95 7.79
N ILE A 123 14.29 -16.52 8.88
CA ILE A 123 13.70 -16.57 10.22
C ILE A 123 12.67 -15.47 10.39
N ALA A 124 12.90 -14.27 9.84
CA ALA A 124 11.90 -13.21 9.81
C ALA A 124 10.61 -13.69 9.12
N ASP A 125 10.74 -14.40 7.99
CA ASP A 125 9.61 -14.95 7.24
C ASP A 125 8.83 -15.97 8.08
N MET A 126 9.55 -16.90 8.72
CA MET A 126 8.95 -17.92 9.58
C MET A 126 8.29 -17.32 10.83
N LEU A 127 8.82 -16.21 11.36
CA LEU A 127 8.28 -15.54 12.54
C LEU A 127 7.11 -14.61 12.24
N HIS A 128 6.97 -14.12 11.00
CA HIS A 128 5.93 -13.17 10.61
C HIS A 128 4.54 -13.67 11.01
N LEU A 129 4.16 -14.85 10.54
CA LEU A 129 2.80 -15.39 10.73
C LEU A 129 2.54 -15.77 12.20
N PRO A 130 3.39 -16.55 12.89
CA PRO A 130 3.16 -16.93 14.29
C PRO A 130 3.10 -15.72 15.22
N LEU A 131 3.95 -14.71 15.01
CA LEU A 131 3.99 -13.53 15.88
C LEU A 131 2.73 -12.67 15.70
N GLY A 132 2.26 -12.53 14.45
CA GLY A 132 0.97 -11.88 14.16
C GLY A 132 -0.21 -12.60 14.81
N MET A 133 -0.27 -13.93 14.69
CA MET A 133 -1.34 -14.74 15.30
C MET A 133 -1.32 -14.69 16.83
N LEU A 134 -0.15 -14.81 17.45
CA LEU A 134 -0.01 -14.76 18.92
C LEU A 134 -0.43 -13.40 19.48
N GLY A 135 0.01 -12.31 18.84
CA GLY A 135 -0.39 -10.95 19.22
C GLY A 135 -1.91 -10.76 19.13
N PHE A 136 -2.51 -11.20 18.01
CA PHE A 136 -3.96 -11.11 17.80
C PHE A 136 -4.75 -11.93 18.83
N ILE A 137 -4.41 -13.21 19.01
CA ILE A 137 -5.07 -14.10 19.98
C ILE A 137 -4.93 -13.52 21.40
N GLY A 138 -3.76 -13.03 21.77
CA GLY A 138 -3.52 -12.38 23.07
C GLY A 138 -4.46 -11.19 23.30
N CYS A 139 -4.59 -10.31 22.30
CA CYS A 139 -5.50 -9.16 22.38
C CYS A 139 -6.97 -9.59 22.50
N CYS A 140 -7.40 -10.59 21.74
CA CYS A 140 -8.75 -11.13 21.79
C CYS A 140 -9.08 -11.80 23.13
N VAL A 141 -8.15 -12.58 23.69
CA VAL A 141 -8.31 -13.21 25.02
C VAL A 141 -8.41 -12.14 26.10
N LEU A 142 -7.51 -11.16 26.11
CA LEU A 142 -7.54 -10.04 27.06
C LEU A 142 -8.90 -9.31 27.01
N THR A 143 -9.36 -9.01 25.80
CA THR A 143 -10.64 -8.34 25.56
C THR A 143 -11.81 -9.16 26.07
N LEU A 144 -11.82 -10.47 25.83
CA LEU A 144 -12.86 -11.38 26.32
C LEU A 144 -12.88 -11.43 27.85
N LEU A 145 -11.72 -11.49 28.49
CA LEU A 145 -11.60 -11.49 29.95
C LEU A 145 -12.17 -10.21 30.56
N LEU A 146 -11.86 -9.06 29.98
CA LEU A 146 -12.37 -7.76 30.42
C LEU A 146 -13.87 -7.60 30.15
N LEU A 147 -14.35 -8.09 29.00
CA LEU A 147 -15.77 -8.08 28.65
C LEU A 147 -16.60 -8.92 29.63
N ARG A 148 -16.05 -10.06 30.09
CA ARG A 148 -16.69 -10.92 31.09
C ARG A 148 -16.80 -10.27 32.46
N GLN A 149 -15.87 -9.37 32.81
CA GLN A 149 -15.91 -8.60 34.06
C GLN A 149 -17.01 -7.52 34.06
N LEU A 150 -17.55 -7.15 32.90
CA LEU A 150 -18.66 -6.20 32.85
C LEU A 150 -19.94 -6.81 33.42
N PRO A 151 -20.71 -6.06 34.23
CA PRO A 151 -22.00 -6.53 34.75
C PRO A 151 -22.93 -6.93 33.61
N THR A 152 -23.48 -8.14 33.68
CA THR A 152 -24.58 -8.56 32.81
C THR A 152 -25.86 -7.84 33.27
N PRO A 153 -26.59 -7.18 32.38
CA PRO A 153 -27.84 -6.54 32.77
C PRO A 153 -28.83 -7.58 33.30
N THR A 154 -29.26 -7.43 34.55
CA THR A 154 -30.45 -8.12 35.04
C THR A 154 -31.66 -7.48 34.34
N PRO A 155 -32.57 -8.28 33.74
CA PRO A 155 -33.77 -7.72 33.13
C PRO A 155 -34.67 -7.15 34.23
N SER A 156 -34.67 -5.83 34.39
CA SER A 156 -35.64 -5.13 35.25
C SER A 156 -36.93 -4.89 34.46
N LEU A 157 -38.09 -5.20 35.07
CA LEU A 157 -39.43 -5.02 34.50
C LEU A 157 -39.74 -3.57 34.03
N ASP A 158 -38.95 -2.59 34.48
CA ASP A 158 -39.07 -1.16 34.16
C ASP A 158 -38.43 -0.74 32.81
N ASP A 159 -37.63 -1.61 32.17
CA ASP A 159 -36.91 -1.28 30.93
C ASP A 159 -37.83 -1.25 29.70
N THR A 160 -39.08 -1.72 29.81
CA THR A 160 -40.05 -1.74 28.72
C THR A 160 -40.43 -0.32 28.25
N ILE A 161 -40.30 0.70 29.11
CA ILE A 161 -40.79 2.07 28.85
C ILE A 161 -39.70 2.98 28.23
N LYS A 162 -38.41 2.68 28.42
CA LYS A 162 -37.30 3.54 27.91
C LYS A 162 -36.77 3.17 26.52
N THR A 163 -37.36 2.17 25.85
CA THR A 163 -36.90 1.68 24.53
C THR A 163 -37.29 2.58 23.34
N SER A 164 -38.05 3.66 23.55
CA SER A 164 -38.47 4.57 22.47
C SER A 164 -37.32 5.40 21.91
N ALA A 165 -36.41 5.86 22.78
CA ALA A 165 -35.29 6.74 22.42
C ALA A 165 -34.12 6.03 21.72
N THR A 166 -34.20 4.71 21.45
CA THR A 166 -33.12 3.93 20.82
C THR A 166 -33.52 3.37 19.45
N ARG A 167 -34.75 3.61 18.98
CA ARG A 167 -35.27 3.10 17.69
C ARG A 167 -34.80 3.88 16.46
N TRP A 168 -34.41 5.14 16.64
CA TRP A 168 -33.93 5.99 15.53
C TRP A 168 -32.46 5.76 15.19
N LEU A 169 -31.64 5.31 16.16
CA LEU A 169 -30.23 4.99 15.92
C LEU A 169 -30.01 3.88 14.87
N PRO A 170 -30.70 2.73 14.91
CA PRO A 170 -30.57 1.73 13.84
C PRO A 170 -31.15 2.25 12.51
N LEU A 171 -32.19 3.08 12.53
CA LEU A 171 -32.74 3.69 11.32
C LEU A 171 -31.74 4.68 10.68
N ALA A 172 -31.07 5.49 11.51
CA ALA A 172 -30.06 6.46 11.09
C ALA A 172 -28.79 5.76 10.58
N LEU A 173 -28.33 4.70 11.25
CA LEU A 173 -27.22 3.86 10.78
C LEU A 173 -27.59 3.15 9.47
N THR A 174 -28.82 2.64 9.33
CA THR A 174 -29.28 2.01 8.09
C THR A 174 -29.35 3.05 6.97
N GLY A 175 -29.88 4.24 7.24
CA GLY A 175 -29.91 5.35 6.29
C GLY A 175 -28.50 5.80 5.87
N LEU A 176 -27.57 5.91 6.82
CA LEU A 176 -26.17 6.22 6.52
C LEU A 176 -25.50 5.13 5.69
N CYS A 177 -25.68 3.85 6.03
CA CYS A 177 -25.17 2.73 5.23
C CYS A 177 -25.80 2.71 3.83
N LEU A 178 -27.09 3.05 3.69
CA LEU A 178 -27.77 3.13 2.40
C LEU A 178 -27.24 4.30 1.58
N ILE A 179 -27.05 5.47 2.19
CA ILE A 179 -26.43 6.64 1.53
C ILE A 179 -25.01 6.29 1.11
N LEU A 180 -24.20 5.67 1.99
CA LEU A 180 -22.86 5.23 1.66
C LEU A 180 -22.88 4.20 0.52
N ALA A 181 -23.79 3.21 0.53
CA ALA A 181 -23.92 2.22 -0.53
C ALA A 181 -24.43 2.80 -1.86
N LEU A 182 -25.32 3.79 -1.82
CA LEU A 182 -25.85 4.47 -3.01
C LEU A 182 -24.88 5.51 -3.57
N THR A 183 -24.05 6.10 -2.72
CA THR A 183 -22.97 7.02 -3.13
C THR A 183 -21.70 6.25 -3.49
N TYR A 184 -21.56 5.00 -3.05
CA TYR A 184 -20.48 4.10 -3.42
C TYR A 184 -20.57 3.75 -4.90
N HIS A 185 -19.80 4.49 -5.68
CA HIS A 185 -19.49 4.10 -7.05
C HIS A 185 -18.16 3.34 -6.96
N SER A 186 -18.19 2.02 -7.13
CA SER A 186 -16.97 1.25 -7.30
C SER A 186 -16.23 1.84 -8.49
N SER A 187 -15.08 2.46 -8.23
CA SER A 187 -14.29 3.12 -9.26
C SER A 187 -13.52 2.14 -10.15
N VAL A 188 -13.82 0.84 -10.05
CA VAL A 188 -13.55 -0.11 -11.14
C VAL A 188 -14.54 0.22 -12.26
N ARG A 189 -14.38 1.40 -12.86
CA ARG A 189 -14.84 1.61 -14.22
C ARG A 189 -14.05 0.61 -15.03
N ASP A 190 -14.73 -0.22 -15.82
CA ASP A 190 -14.10 -0.99 -16.87
C ASP A 190 -13.12 -0.04 -17.58
N ALA A 191 -11.83 -0.27 -17.40
CA ALA A 191 -10.82 0.56 -18.04
C ALA A 191 -11.08 0.40 -19.53
N VAL A 192 -11.65 1.44 -20.15
CA VAL A 192 -11.82 1.46 -21.59
C VAL A 192 -10.42 1.51 -22.13
N LEU A 193 -9.97 0.37 -22.69
CA LEU A 193 -8.66 0.24 -23.29
C LEU A 193 -8.46 1.39 -24.28
N GLN A 194 -7.50 2.24 -23.98
CA GLN A 194 -7.08 3.29 -24.89
C GLN A 194 -5.81 2.85 -25.61
N PRO A 195 -5.68 3.14 -26.91
CA PRO A 195 -4.42 2.95 -27.59
C PRO A 195 -3.33 3.76 -26.87
N ALA A 196 -2.11 3.24 -26.84
CA ALA A 196 -0.98 3.99 -26.31
C ALA A 196 -0.84 5.33 -27.07
N PRO A 197 -0.55 6.45 -26.37
CA PRO A 197 -0.37 7.72 -27.03
C PRO A 197 0.89 7.70 -27.91
N ASP A 198 0.85 8.46 -29.01
CA ASP A 198 2.03 8.66 -29.84
C ASP A 198 3.03 9.56 -29.08
N TRP A 199 4.08 8.95 -28.54
CA TRP A 199 5.12 9.68 -27.82
C TRP A 199 5.97 10.51 -28.78
N PRO A 200 6.10 11.84 -28.59
CA PRO A 200 6.89 12.71 -29.46
C PRO A 200 8.39 12.62 -29.13
N PHE A 201 8.98 11.41 -29.22
CA PHE A 201 10.39 11.19 -28.97
C PHE A 201 11.25 12.05 -29.91
N THR A 202 12.33 12.62 -29.37
CA THR A 202 13.33 13.34 -30.16
C THR A 202 14.10 12.38 -31.08
N ALA A 203 14.71 12.89 -32.15
CA ALA A 203 15.50 12.08 -33.08
C ALA A 203 16.69 11.33 -32.43
N THR A 204 17.07 11.71 -31.21
CA THR A 204 18.09 11.04 -30.39
C THR A 204 17.58 9.78 -29.69
N PHE A 205 16.27 9.63 -29.52
CA PHE A 205 15.64 8.43 -28.97
C PHE A 205 15.26 7.49 -30.10
N HIS A 206 15.94 6.35 -30.16
CA HIS A 206 15.56 5.25 -31.04
C HIS A 206 14.77 4.23 -30.24
N THR A 207 13.47 4.13 -30.49
CA THR A 207 12.58 3.19 -29.80
C THR A 207 12.08 2.11 -30.75
N THR A 208 11.98 0.89 -30.25
CA THR A 208 11.35 -0.23 -30.94
C THR A 208 10.31 -0.88 -30.03
N PRO A 209 9.10 -1.19 -30.53
CA PRO A 209 8.09 -1.89 -29.74
C PRO A 209 8.64 -3.21 -29.18
N ASP A 210 8.47 -3.40 -27.88
CA ASP A 210 8.80 -4.64 -27.18
C ASP A 210 7.57 -5.06 -26.36
N PRO A 211 6.53 -5.62 -27.02
CA PRO A 211 5.22 -5.82 -26.41
C PRO A 211 5.30 -6.69 -25.16
N LEU A 212 4.49 -6.34 -24.16
CA LEU A 212 4.34 -7.12 -22.94
C LEU A 212 3.72 -8.49 -23.26
N GLU A 213 4.04 -9.49 -22.44
CA GLU A 213 3.36 -10.79 -22.49
C GLU A 213 1.88 -10.61 -22.13
N ASP A 214 1.01 -11.38 -22.78
CA ASP A 214 -0.45 -11.26 -22.64
C ASP A 214 -0.92 -11.39 -21.18
N GLU A 215 -0.25 -12.20 -20.36
CA GLU A 215 -0.56 -12.38 -18.93
C GLU A 215 -0.25 -11.12 -18.11
N VAL A 216 0.90 -10.48 -18.37
CA VAL A 216 1.31 -9.23 -17.70
C VAL A 216 0.38 -8.09 -18.12
N TRP A 217 -0.02 -8.07 -19.39
CA TRP A 217 -1.00 -7.12 -19.90
C TRP A 217 -2.36 -7.29 -19.23
N ALA A 218 -2.89 -8.51 -19.20
CA ALA A 218 -4.17 -8.83 -18.60
C ALA A 218 -4.20 -8.44 -17.11
N TRP A 219 -3.08 -8.66 -16.41
CA TRP A 219 -2.92 -8.26 -15.02
C TRP A 219 -2.99 -6.74 -14.83
N LEU A 220 -2.26 -5.95 -15.64
CA LEU A 220 -2.29 -4.48 -15.56
C LEU A 220 -3.69 -3.91 -15.84
N VAL A 221 -4.39 -4.48 -16.82
CA VAL A 221 -5.76 -4.06 -17.18
C VAL A 221 -6.74 -4.41 -16.06
N GLN A 222 -6.61 -5.58 -15.43
CA GLN A 222 -7.43 -5.99 -14.30
C GLN A 222 -7.33 -5.00 -13.13
N ASP A 223 -6.14 -4.44 -12.88
CA ASP A 223 -5.91 -3.47 -11.81
C ASP A 223 -6.22 -2.02 -12.24
N GLY A 224 -6.74 -1.83 -13.46
CA GLY A 224 -7.31 -0.57 -13.95
C GLY A 224 -6.36 0.28 -14.78
N ALA A 225 -5.32 -0.30 -15.39
CA ALA A 225 -4.51 0.41 -16.39
C ALA A 225 -5.38 0.75 -17.60
N LYS A 226 -5.37 2.01 -18.04
CA LYS A 226 -6.04 2.42 -19.29
C LYS A 226 -5.24 2.01 -20.50
N THR A 227 -3.92 2.16 -20.38
CA THR A 227 -2.96 1.69 -21.36
C THR A 227 -1.63 1.41 -20.64
N ALA A 228 -0.87 0.50 -21.20
CA ALA A 228 0.54 0.32 -20.87
C ALA A 228 1.31 0.15 -22.18
N GLU A 229 2.59 0.47 -22.18
CA GLU A 229 3.41 0.27 -23.36
C GLU A 229 4.83 -0.01 -22.93
N ARG A 230 5.42 -1.06 -23.51
CA ARG A 230 6.82 -1.38 -23.33
C ARG A 230 7.58 -1.20 -24.64
N LEU A 231 8.67 -0.47 -24.56
CA LEU A 231 9.55 -0.14 -25.66
C LEU A 231 10.98 -0.51 -25.28
N SER A 232 11.73 -1.09 -26.20
CA SER A 232 13.20 -1.06 -26.11
C SER A 232 13.70 0.28 -26.63
N PHE A 233 14.73 0.84 -26.01
CA PHE A 233 15.29 2.13 -26.42
C PHE A 233 16.81 2.10 -26.58
N ARG A 234 17.31 3.02 -27.40
CA ARG A 234 18.70 3.47 -27.44
C ARG A 234 18.76 5.00 -27.45
N TYR A 235 19.63 5.55 -26.62
CA TYR A 235 19.93 6.98 -26.54
C TYR A 235 21.45 7.14 -26.38
N GLY A 236 22.12 7.51 -27.47
CA GLY A 236 23.58 7.51 -27.52
C GLY A 236 24.16 6.13 -27.16
N ASP A 237 24.94 6.06 -26.09
CA ASP A 237 25.54 4.80 -25.59
C ASP A 237 24.63 4.07 -24.58
N LEU A 238 23.52 4.67 -24.17
CA LEU A 238 22.55 4.07 -23.25
C LEU A 238 21.56 3.20 -24.02
N SER A 239 21.26 2.02 -23.46
CA SER A 239 20.18 1.15 -23.94
C SER A 239 19.43 0.48 -22.79
N GLY A 240 18.22 0.04 -23.09
CA GLY A 240 17.40 -0.69 -22.13
C GLY A 240 15.94 -0.77 -22.56
N SER A 241 15.05 -0.95 -21.58
CA SER A 241 13.60 -0.94 -21.77
C SER A 241 12.91 0.20 -21.01
N LEU A 242 11.87 0.74 -21.63
CA LEU A 242 10.93 1.70 -21.10
C LEU A 242 9.59 1.00 -20.91
N LEU A 243 8.94 1.25 -19.79
CA LEU A 243 7.56 0.85 -19.53
C LEU A 243 6.78 2.09 -19.10
N PHE A 244 5.73 2.40 -19.84
CA PHE A 244 4.72 3.38 -19.48
C PHE A 244 3.48 2.65 -19.01
N VAL A 245 2.92 3.05 -17.87
CA VAL A 245 1.59 2.62 -17.42
C VAL A 245 0.78 3.87 -17.17
N ILE A 246 -0.35 4.01 -17.85
CA ILE A 246 -1.23 5.17 -17.77
C ILE A 246 -2.51 4.78 -17.05
N SER A 247 -2.82 5.48 -15.97
CA SER A 247 -4.07 5.27 -15.25
C SER A 247 -4.47 6.47 -14.38
N ASP A 248 -5.78 6.68 -14.28
CA ASP A 248 -6.38 7.53 -13.25
C ASP A 248 -6.71 6.76 -11.95
N ASN A 249 -6.43 5.45 -11.91
CA ASN A 249 -6.54 4.59 -10.74
C ASN A 249 -5.15 4.24 -10.19
N TRP A 250 -4.92 4.51 -8.91
CA TRP A 250 -3.64 4.21 -8.27
C TRP A 250 -3.33 2.70 -8.24
N HIS A 251 -4.33 1.83 -8.21
CA HIS A 251 -4.14 0.37 -8.14
C HIS A 251 -3.38 -0.17 -9.37
N ALA A 252 -3.57 0.42 -10.54
CA ALA A 252 -2.89 0.06 -11.77
C ALA A 252 -1.38 0.36 -11.75
N HIS A 253 -0.97 1.26 -10.85
CA HIS A 253 0.42 1.62 -10.65
C HIS A 253 0.96 0.83 -9.47
N HIS A 254 1.66 -0.26 -9.74
CA HIS A 254 2.35 -1.01 -8.70
C HIS A 254 3.68 -0.33 -8.33
N ASN A 255 4.25 -0.71 -7.19
CA ASN A 255 5.61 -0.30 -6.84
C ASN A 255 6.60 -0.95 -7.83
N PRO A 256 7.33 -0.19 -8.66
CA PRO A 256 8.18 -0.74 -9.71
C PRO A 256 9.29 -1.67 -9.20
N GLU A 257 9.74 -1.49 -7.95
CA GLU A 257 10.71 -2.40 -7.34
C GLU A 257 10.20 -3.84 -7.25
N ARG A 258 8.88 -4.03 -7.08
CA ARG A 258 8.26 -5.35 -7.10
C ARG A 258 8.23 -5.96 -8.50
N CYS A 259 8.08 -5.13 -9.53
CA CYS A 259 8.14 -5.58 -10.92
C CYS A 259 9.54 -6.12 -11.25
N PHE A 260 10.61 -5.47 -10.76
CA PHE A 260 11.97 -5.97 -10.92
C PHE A 260 12.19 -7.30 -10.20
N LEU A 261 11.68 -7.45 -8.97
CA LEU A 261 11.70 -8.72 -8.23
C LEU A 261 10.97 -9.83 -9.00
N GLY A 262 9.79 -9.54 -9.57
CA GLY A 262 9.04 -10.48 -10.41
C GLY A 262 9.80 -10.89 -11.67
N GLY A 263 10.61 -9.98 -12.23
CA GLY A 263 11.55 -10.25 -13.33
C GLY A 263 12.84 -10.98 -12.91
N GLY A 264 12.96 -11.40 -11.64
CA GLY A 264 14.11 -12.12 -11.11
C GLY A 264 15.31 -11.24 -10.73
N LEU A 265 15.15 -9.91 -10.70
CA LEU A 265 16.19 -8.97 -10.29
C LEU A 265 16.07 -8.66 -8.80
N THR A 266 17.18 -8.53 -8.08
CA THR A 266 17.18 -8.16 -6.66
C THR A 266 17.61 -6.72 -6.45
N THR A 267 16.87 -5.97 -5.64
CA THR A 267 17.20 -4.58 -5.30
C THR A 267 18.38 -4.54 -4.32
N VAL A 268 19.43 -3.82 -4.70
CA VAL A 268 20.62 -3.57 -3.87
C VAL A 268 20.48 -2.27 -3.10
N SER A 269 20.07 -1.21 -3.79
CA SER A 269 19.86 0.12 -3.21
C SER A 269 18.79 0.88 -3.98
N SER A 270 18.08 1.75 -3.30
CA SER A 270 17.05 2.61 -3.87
C SER A 270 17.08 3.98 -3.18
N ASP A 271 17.20 5.06 -3.95
CA ASP A 271 17.24 6.42 -3.43
C ASP A 271 16.74 7.45 -4.44
N THR A 272 16.35 8.62 -3.95
CA THR A 272 15.83 9.71 -4.80
C THR A 272 16.98 10.51 -5.40
N LEU A 273 17.01 10.60 -6.72
CA LEU A 273 17.85 11.52 -7.47
C LEU A 273 17.02 12.75 -7.86
N LEU A 274 17.45 13.93 -7.43
CA LEU A 274 16.80 15.18 -7.79
C LEU A 274 17.51 15.80 -9.01
N LEU A 275 16.91 15.65 -10.20
CA LEU A 275 17.47 16.21 -11.44
C LEU A 275 17.21 17.72 -11.56
N GLU A 276 16.04 18.15 -11.08
CA GLU A 276 15.57 19.53 -10.97
C GLU A 276 14.64 19.65 -9.76
N ALA A 277 14.37 20.86 -9.27
CA ALA A 277 13.53 21.07 -8.08
C ALA A 277 12.14 20.42 -8.17
N SER A 278 11.59 20.28 -9.38
CA SER A 278 10.29 19.66 -9.67
C SER A 278 10.39 18.30 -10.34
N PHE A 279 11.59 17.71 -10.44
CA PHE A 279 11.79 16.43 -11.10
C PHE A 279 12.60 15.45 -10.24
N PRO A 280 11.98 14.92 -9.16
CA PRO A 280 12.53 13.80 -8.43
C PRO A 280 12.33 12.50 -9.21
N VAL A 281 13.36 11.66 -9.25
CA VAL A 281 13.31 10.32 -9.83
C VAL A 281 13.86 9.30 -8.85
N ARG A 282 13.23 8.13 -8.75
CA ARG A 282 13.77 7.04 -7.93
C ARG A 282 14.80 6.29 -8.75
N ARG A 283 16.07 6.30 -8.34
CA ARG A 283 17.06 5.40 -8.92
C ARG A 283 17.16 4.12 -8.09
N VAL A 284 17.30 3.01 -8.78
CA VAL A 284 17.37 1.68 -8.18
C VAL A 284 18.57 0.95 -8.78
N GLN A 285 19.43 0.43 -7.91
CA GLN A 285 20.50 -0.48 -8.31
C GLN A 285 20.01 -1.91 -8.12
N LEU A 286 20.13 -2.72 -9.17
CA LEU A 286 19.61 -4.08 -9.24
C LEU A 286 20.76 -5.05 -9.48
N THR A 287 20.59 -6.31 -9.05
CA THR A 287 21.49 -7.43 -9.37
C THR A 287 20.70 -8.53 -10.06
N THR A 288 21.27 -9.10 -11.12
CA THR A 288 20.72 -10.29 -11.79
C THR A 288 21.00 -11.56 -10.98
N PRO A 289 20.32 -12.69 -11.27
CA PRO A 289 20.67 -13.98 -10.65
C PRO A 289 22.12 -14.42 -10.92
N SER A 290 22.73 -13.96 -12.01
CA SER A 290 24.15 -14.19 -12.35
C SER A 290 25.12 -13.32 -11.55
N GLY A 291 24.64 -12.32 -10.81
CA GLY A 291 25.47 -11.38 -10.06
C GLY A 291 25.84 -10.10 -10.82
N ASP A 292 25.31 -9.90 -12.03
CA ASP A 292 25.57 -8.69 -12.83
C ASP A 292 24.75 -7.52 -12.31
N LEU A 293 25.38 -6.34 -12.23
CA LEU A 293 24.70 -5.12 -11.82
C LEU A 293 23.89 -4.54 -12.97
N ARG A 294 22.72 -3.99 -12.65
CA ARG A 294 21.85 -3.23 -13.55
C ARG A 294 21.38 -1.98 -12.84
N SER A 295 21.03 -0.97 -13.62
CA SER A 295 20.46 0.28 -13.11
C SER A 295 19.03 0.41 -13.61
N ALA A 296 18.16 0.94 -12.77
CA ALA A 296 16.80 1.28 -13.14
C ALA A 296 16.41 2.63 -12.55
N VAL A 297 15.43 3.28 -13.15
CA VAL A 297 14.86 4.52 -12.63
C VAL A 297 13.36 4.53 -12.88
N TYR A 298 12.60 5.13 -11.97
CA TYR A 298 11.18 5.33 -12.17
C TYR A 298 10.68 6.62 -11.54
N TRP A 299 9.55 7.11 -12.04
CA TRP A 299 8.79 8.22 -11.45
C TRP A 299 7.32 8.17 -11.89
N TYR A 300 6.49 8.95 -11.21
CA TYR A 300 5.10 9.20 -11.53
C TYR A 300 4.95 10.64 -12.03
N GLN A 301 4.24 10.82 -13.12
CA GLN A 301 4.03 12.13 -13.73
C GLN A 301 2.55 12.33 -14.07
N SER A 302 2.00 13.46 -13.65
CA SER A 302 0.71 13.99 -14.12
C SER A 302 0.94 15.33 -14.82
N GLN A 303 -0.14 15.97 -15.28
CA GLN A 303 -0.07 17.32 -15.85
C GLN A 303 0.44 18.36 -14.85
N SER A 304 0.21 18.16 -13.55
CA SER A 304 0.48 19.16 -12.51
C SER A 304 1.68 18.82 -11.62
N LEU A 305 2.07 17.55 -11.55
CA LEU A 305 3.05 17.08 -10.57
C LEU A 305 3.93 15.96 -11.12
N THR A 306 5.20 15.94 -10.68
CA THR A 306 6.11 14.81 -10.85
C THR A 306 6.61 14.39 -9.48
N THR A 307 6.58 13.09 -9.19
CA THR A 307 6.98 12.52 -7.90
C THR A 307 7.58 11.13 -8.10
N ASP A 308 8.57 10.77 -7.30
CA ASP A 308 9.08 9.40 -7.21
C ASP A 308 8.52 8.64 -5.99
N ASP A 309 7.65 9.31 -5.23
CA ASP A 309 7.00 8.77 -4.04
C ASP A 309 5.63 8.18 -4.40
N TYR A 310 5.53 6.86 -4.20
CA TYR A 310 4.31 6.11 -4.42
C TYR A 310 3.15 6.59 -3.54
N ALA A 311 3.43 7.05 -2.32
CA ALA A 311 2.40 7.55 -1.40
C ALA A 311 1.65 8.75 -1.99
N THR A 312 2.40 9.66 -2.61
CA THR A 312 1.85 10.84 -3.28
C THR A 312 0.84 10.44 -4.37
N ARG A 313 1.09 9.36 -5.13
CA ARG A 313 0.14 8.84 -6.12
C ARG A 313 -1.15 8.30 -5.49
N ILE A 314 -1.04 7.61 -4.36
CA ILE A 314 -2.22 7.11 -3.60
C ILE A 314 -3.07 8.29 -3.15
N TRP A 315 -2.45 9.33 -2.56
CA TRP A 315 -3.17 10.52 -2.09
C TRP A 315 -3.79 11.35 -3.22
N ALA A 316 -3.17 11.36 -4.41
CA ALA A 316 -3.74 12.03 -5.57
C ALA A 316 -5.08 11.40 -6.01
N ASP A 317 -5.25 10.09 -5.84
CA ASP A 317 -6.47 9.35 -6.21
C ASP A 317 -7.70 9.71 -5.36
N VAL A 318 -7.44 10.20 -4.14
CA VAL A 318 -8.45 10.63 -3.16
C VAL A 318 -9.06 11.98 -3.51
N ARG A 319 -8.40 12.78 -4.37
CA ARG A 319 -8.90 14.10 -4.75
C ARG A 319 -10.15 13.96 -5.62
N LEU A 320 -11.10 14.88 -5.42
CA LEU A 320 -12.35 14.94 -6.19
C LEU A 320 -12.13 15.07 -7.71
N GLN A 321 -11.01 15.69 -8.10
CA GLN A 321 -10.54 15.75 -9.48
C GLN A 321 -9.40 14.76 -9.64
N ARG A 322 -9.69 13.63 -10.29
CA ARG A 322 -8.67 12.64 -10.63
C ARG A 322 -7.90 13.12 -11.85
N GLU A 323 -6.60 13.26 -11.67
CA GLU A 323 -5.67 13.45 -12.77
C GLU A 323 -5.25 12.10 -13.33
N GLU A 324 -4.95 12.08 -14.62
CA GLU A 324 -4.27 10.94 -15.22
C GLU A 324 -2.80 10.97 -14.84
N TRP A 325 -2.28 9.80 -14.49
CA TRP A 325 -0.88 9.63 -14.12
C TRP A 325 -0.23 8.62 -15.04
N ILE A 326 1.04 8.88 -15.31
CA ILE A 326 1.92 8.01 -16.09
C ILE A 326 3.01 7.55 -15.13
N LEU A 327 3.04 6.25 -14.84
CA LEU A 327 4.20 5.60 -14.24
C LEU A 327 5.21 5.33 -15.35
N VAL A 328 6.39 5.91 -15.21
CA VAL A 328 7.52 5.71 -16.12
C VAL A 328 8.52 4.83 -15.42
N THR A 329 8.86 3.71 -16.02
CA THR A 329 9.89 2.79 -15.52
C THR A 329 10.92 2.56 -16.61
N ILE A 330 12.20 2.70 -16.27
CA ILE A 330 13.33 2.46 -17.16
C ILE A 330 14.22 1.40 -16.52
N LEU A 331 14.56 0.37 -17.28
CA LEU A 331 15.56 -0.63 -16.91
C LEU A 331 16.70 -0.56 -17.92
N PHE A 332 17.90 -0.20 -17.46
CA PHE A 332 19.08 -0.09 -18.31
C PHE A 332 19.76 -1.45 -18.51
N ASP A 333 20.35 -1.65 -19.69
CA ASP A 333 21.07 -2.88 -20.01
C ASP A 333 22.40 -3.02 -19.28
N THR A 334 22.94 -1.92 -18.77
CA THR A 334 24.19 -1.88 -18.03
C THR A 334 24.07 -0.92 -16.85
N PRO A 335 24.95 -0.99 -15.85
CA PRO A 335 25.02 0.03 -14.81
C PRO A 335 25.28 1.40 -15.42
N VAL A 336 24.56 2.42 -14.93
CA VAL A 336 24.66 3.78 -15.45
C VAL A 336 25.30 4.72 -14.42
N ASP A 337 26.13 5.63 -14.90
CA ASP A 337 26.62 6.75 -14.09
C ASP A 337 25.58 7.88 -14.05
N TRP A 338 24.95 8.05 -12.90
CA TRP A 338 23.92 9.08 -12.68
C TRP A 338 24.45 10.53 -12.73
N GLN A 339 25.77 10.73 -12.66
CA GLN A 339 26.40 12.04 -12.81
C GLN A 339 26.75 12.36 -14.27
N ALA A 340 26.68 11.38 -15.17
CA ALA A 340 26.94 11.60 -16.58
C ALA A 340 25.90 12.55 -17.18
N VAL A 341 26.37 13.52 -17.95
CA VAL A 341 25.54 14.53 -18.61
C VAL A 341 24.53 13.86 -19.54
N GLU A 342 24.94 12.81 -20.25
CA GLU A 342 24.10 12.05 -21.18
C GLU A 342 22.90 11.40 -20.48
N THR A 343 23.12 10.74 -19.34
CA THR A 343 22.05 10.11 -18.55
C THR A 343 21.06 11.15 -18.05
N GLN A 344 21.54 12.27 -17.50
CA GLN A 344 20.65 13.32 -17.01
C GLN A 344 19.88 14.01 -18.15
N GLN A 345 20.51 14.21 -19.30
CA GLN A 345 19.85 14.77 -20.48
C GLN A 345 18.77 13.83 -21.01
N MET A 346 19.05 12.54 -21.11
CA MET A 346 18.08 11.52 -21.51
C MET A 346 16.82 11.57 -20.64
N LEU A 347 16.99 11.63 -19.31
CA LEU A 347 15.87 11.68 -18.37
C LEU A 347 15.05 12.96 -18.50
N ARG A 348 15.70 14.11 -18.72
CA ARG A 348 15.02 15.40 -18.97
C ARG A 348 14.25 15.40 -20.30
N ASP A 349 14.85 14.85 -21.35
CA ASP A 349 14.21 14.76 -22.67
C ASP A 349 12.97 13.85 -22.61
N LEU A 350 13.07 12.74 -21.88
CA LEU A 350 11.95 11.83 -21.66
C LEU A 350 10.84 12.48 -20.81
N HIS A 351 11.19 13.17 -19.72
CA HIS A 351 10.24 13.91 -18.90
C HIS A 351 9.43 14.94 -19.69
N LYS A 352 10.10 15.68 -20.58
CA LYS A 352 9.46 16.62 -21.51
C LYS A 352 8.59 15.93 -22.55
N THR A 353 9.05 14.81 -23.11
CA THR A 353 8.29 14.01 -24.08
C THR A 353 6.93 13.61 -23.50
N ILE A 354 6.93 13.17 -22.24
CA ILE A 354 5.72 12.76 -21.52
C ILE A 354 4.83 13.96 -21.19
N GLN A 355 5.41 15.11 -20.89
CA GLN A 355 4.66 16.34 -20.64
C GLN A 355 3.97 16.89 -21.90
N LEU A 356 4.50 16.58 -23.08
CA LEU A 356 3.96 16.96 -24.38
C LEU A 356 3.00 15.92 -24.97
N ALA A 357 2.91 14.73 -24.35
CA ALA A 357 1.97 13.70 -24.77
C ALA A 357 0.53 14.15 -24.48
N PRO A 358 -0.41 13.87 -25.40
CA PRO A 358 -1.78 14.39 -25.36
C PRO A 358 -2.64 13.86 -24.21
#